data_AF-A0AAX4HE43-F1
#
_entry.id   AF-A0AAX4HE43-F1
#
_cell.length_a   1.000
_cell.length_b   1.000
_cell.length_c   1.000
_cell.angle_alpha   90.00
_cell.angle_beta   90.00
_cell.angle_gamma   90.00
#
_symmetry.space_group_name_H-M   'P 1'
#
loop_
_entity.id
_entity.type
_entity.pdbx_description
1 polymer ?
#
loop_
_entity_poly.entity_id
_entity_poly.type
_entity_poly.pdbx_seq_one_letter_code
_entity_poly.pdbx_strand_id
1 'polypeptide(L)'
;MPKEIVKKTTSSKKADVAPASADPAKAKKNKKPLTSNEAALKDKTNNKSVAGPVGGAKREKKPFDRHSRTGKTDSKKKVAQGWGDDRREIDDETAGLADANAEIASEVKEEPAAPAGKSLKEYLAEQEQLESLNKANAARKANEGAESKWTSFDVIQKETQDFVGATSSKKVRQRAPKEKKLLDITTSFGEEAPKFNGKKTGFKGRKGDGKKAAPAPAAINDQTFPSL
;
A
#
# COMPACT_ATOMS: atom_id res chain seq x y z
N MET A 1 -30.72 80.29 -24.02
CA MET A 1 -30.39 80.06 -22.60
C MET A 1 -31.45 80.71 -21.75
N PRO A 2 -32.08 80.00 -20.80
CA PRO A 2 -33.01 80.63 -19.87
C PRO A 2 -32.25 81.68 -19.03
N LYS A 3 -32.91 82.80 -18.71
CA LYS A 3 -32.36 83.81 -17.79
C LYS A 3 -32.35 83.21 -16.38
N GLU A 4 -31.21 83.28 -15.71
CA GLU A 4 -31.11 82.84 -14.31
C GLU A 4 -31.84 83.85 -13.42
N ILE A 5 -32.87 83.39 -12.73
CA ILE A 5 -33.68 84.21 -11.80
C ILE A 5 -33.50 83.61 -10.41
N VAL A 6 -32.79 84.34 -9.54
CA VAL A 6 -32.51 83.90 -8.17
C VAL A 6 -33.53 84.53 -7.21
N LYS A 7 -34.27 83.69 -6.49
CA LYS A 7 -35.21 84.14 -5.45
C LYS A 7 -34.44 84.79 -4.30
N LYS A 8 -34.68 86.08 -4.04
CA LYS A 8 -34.13 86.78 -2.89
C LYS A 8 -34.81 86.29 -1.60
N THR A 9 -34.04 86.09 -0.54
CA THR A 9 -34.55 85.69 0.78
C THR A 9 -34.55 86.91 1.70
N THR A 10 -35.56 87.01 2.56
CA THR A 10 -35.70 88.08 3.56
C THR A 10 -35.03 87.71 4.90
N SER A 11 -34.30 86.60 4.94
CA SER A 11 -33.65 86.11 6.16
C SER A 11 -32.49 87.03 6.55
N SER A 12 -32.49 87.47 7.81
CA SER A 12 -31.39 88.23 8.40
C SER A 12 -30.18 87.36 8.78
N LYS A 13 -30.25 86.03 8.62
CA LYS A 13 -29.23 85.09 9.08
C LYS A 13 -28.09 85.03 8.07
N LYS A 14 -26.86 85.21 8.56
CA LYS A 14 -25.62 85.23 7.76
C LYS A 14 -24.69 84.04 8.05
N ALA A 15 -24.94 83.32 9.13
CA ALA A 15 -24.18 82.13 9.48
C ALA A 15 -24.69 80.92 8.70
N ASP A 16 -23.76 80.12 8.15
CA ASP A 16 -24.05 78.84 7.50
C ASP A 16 -24.12 77.73 8.55
N VAL A 17 -25.12 77.85 9.43
CA VAL A 17 -25.37 76.90 10.50
C VAL A 17 -26.82 76.43 10.38
N ALA A 18 -27.03 75.12 10.54
CA ALA A 18 -28.36 74.55 10.55
C ALA A 18 -29.21 75.22 11.66
N PRO A 19 -30.52 75.45 11.43
CA PRO A 19 -31.38 76.03 12.46
C PRO A 19 -31.49 75.10 13.67
N ALA A 20 -31.80 75.66 14.85
CA ALA A 20 -31.95 74.87 16.08
C ALA A 20 -33.01 73.75 15.99
N SER A 21 -33.92 73.81 15.02
CA SER A 21 -34.90 72.75 14.76
C SER A 21 -34.32 71.50 14.08
N ALA A 22 -33.11 71.57 13.53
CA ALA A 22 -32.41 70.47 12.86
C ALA A 22 -31.66 69.57 13.87
N ASP A 23 -32.33 69.19 14.96
CA ASP A 23 -31.78 68.34 16.01
C ASP A 23 -31.91 66.85 15.64
N PRO A 24 -30.81 66.08 15.55
CA PRO A 24 -30.86 64.63 15.27
C PRO A 24 -31.59 63.84 16.37
N ALA A 25 -31.69 64.34 17.61
CA ALA A 25 -32.44 63.68 18.68
C ALA A 25 -33.95 63.65 18.41
N LYS A 26 -34.45 64.54 17.55
CA LYS A 26 -35.86 64.60 17.13
C LYS A 26 -36.21 63.60 16.02
N ALA A 27 -35.25 62.80 15.56
CA ALA A 27 -35.47 61.78 14.54
C ALA A 27 -36.41 60.66 15.04
N LYS A 28 -37.39 60.30 14.22
CA LYS A 28 -38.31 59.17 14.50
C LYS A 28 -37.58 57.84 14.30
N LYS A 29 -37.21 57.18 15.40
CA LYS A 29 -36.46 55.89 15.40
C LYS A 29 -37.15 54.79 14.57
N ASN A 30 -38.48 54.71 14.62
CA ASN A 30 -39.28 53.69 13.93
C ASN A 30 -40.15 54.31 12.82
N LYS A 31 -39.56 55.13 11.94
CA LYS A 31 -40.27 55.57 10.73
C LYS A 31 -40.56 54.32 9.88
N LYS A 32 -41.82 54.15 9.44
CA LYS A 32 -42.25 53.02 8.60
C LYS A 32 -41.27 52.86 7.43
N PRO A 33 -40.45 51.79 7.38
CA PRO A 33 -39.55 51.58 6.27
C PRO A 33 -40.35 51.16 5.04
N LEU A 34 -39.82 51.48 3.87
CA LEU A 34 -40.25 50.77 2.66
C LEU A 34 -39.85 49.29 2.84
N THR A 35 -40.62 48.37 2.27
CA THR A 35 -40.38 46.94 2.41
C THR A 35 -40.33 46.26 1.04
N SER A 36 -39.76 45.05 0.99
CA SER A 36 -39.74 44.21 -0.20
C SER A 36 -39.08 44.89 -1.41
N ASN A 37 -39.59 44.64 -2.62
CA ASN A 37 -39.06 45.14 -3.89
C ASN A 37 -38.95 46.67 -3.93
N GLU A 38 -39.89 47.36 -3.29
CA GLU A 38 -39.91 48.82 -3.23
C GLU A 38 -38.72 49.38 -2.42
N ALA A 39 -38.33 48.69 -1.35
CA ALA A 39 -37.11 49.02 -0.63
C ALA A 39 -35.86 48.69 -1.44
N ALA A 40 -35.81 47.52 -2.08
CA ALA A 40 -34.64 47.08 -2.83
C ALA A 40 -34.27 48.03 -3.98
N LEU A 41 -35.26 48.61 -4.66
CA LEU A 41 -35.04 49.56 -5.75
C LEU A 41 -34.68 50.97 -5.27
N LYS A 42 -35.13 51.36 -4.07
CA LYS A 42 -34.92 52.70 -3.50
C LYS A 42 -33.73 52.79 -2.56
N ASP A 43 -33.22 51.66 -2.10
CA ASP A 43 -32.01 51.59 -1.28
C ASP A 43 -30.77 51.92 -2.12
N LYS A 44 -29.97 52.87 -1.63
CA LYS A 44 -28.83 53.46 -2.35
C LYS A 44 -27.54 52.98 -1.71
N THR A 45 -27.16 51.73 -1.97
CA THR A 45 -25.88 51.16 -1.51
C THR A 45 -24.81 51.26 -2.60
N ASN A 46 -23.58 51.62 -2.22
CA ASN A 46 -22.48 51.90 -3.18
C ASN A 46 -21.30 50.94 -3.02
N ASN A 47 -21.53 49.63 -3.15
CA ASN A 47 -20.46 48.63 -2.98
C ASN A 47 -19.32 48.75 -4.01
N LYS A 48 -19.59 49.38 -5.16
CA LYS A 48 -18.59 49.54 -6.24
C LYS A 48 -17.47 50.51 -5.88
N SER A 49 -17.74 51.51 -5.05
CA SER A 49 -16.77 52.51 -4.59
C SER A 49 -16.13 52.13 -3.25
N VAL A 50 -16.56 51.05 -2.61
CA VAL A 50 -16.02 50.58 -1.33
C VAL A 50 -14.90 49.59 -1.60
N ALA A 51 -13.75 49.80 -0.96
CA ALA A 51 -12.62 48.89 -1.06
C ALA A 51 -12.99 47.50 -0.52
N GLY A 52 -12.58 46.45 -1.23
CA GLY A 52 -12.80 45.08 -0.81
C GLY A 52 -12.03 44.76 0.49
N PRO A 53 -12.50 43.77 1.28
CA PRO A 53 -11.81 43.39 2.51
C PRO A 53 -10.43 42.80 2.21
N VAL A 54 -9.44 43.19 3.01
CA VAL A 54 -8.04 42.72 2.92
C VAL A 54 -7.90 41.38 3.65
N GLY A 55 -8.44 40.32 3.07
CA GLY A 55 -8.37 38.96 3.62
C GLY A 55 -8.27 37.91 2.53
N GLY A 56 -7.07 37.38 2.31
CA GLY A 56 -6.79 36.29 1.37
C GLY A 56 -6.19 35.08 2.08
N ALA A 57 -6.38 33.88 1.51
CA ALA A 57 -5.93 32.62 2.08
C ALA A 57 -4.40 32.58 2.25
N LYS A 58 -3.93 32.73 3.49
CA LYS A 58 -2.54 32.49 3.84
C LYS A 58 -2.33 30.98 4.01
N ARG A 59 -1.65 30.35 3.04
CA ARG A 59 -1.00 29.06 3.30
C ARG A 59 0.35 29.36 3.92
N GLU A 60 0.42 29.25 5.23
CA GLU A 60 1.69 29.33 5.94
C GLU A 60 2.54 28.12 5.53
N LYS A 61 3.66 28.37 4.85
CA LYS A 61 4.68 27.33 4.67
C LYS A 61 5.09 26.89 6.07
N LYS A 62 5.28 25.59 6.27
CA LYS A 62 5.64 25.02 7.58
C LYS A 62 7.16 24.73 7.59
N PRO A 63 8.02 25.74 7.78
CA PRO A 63 9.48 25.56 7.69
C PRO A 63 10.02 24.60 8.76
N PHE A 64 9.25 24.37 9.83
CA PHE A 64 9.65 23.55 10.96
C PHE A 64 9.09 22.12 10.94
N ASP A 65 8.61 21.63 9.80
CA ASP A 65 7.99 20.29 9.71
C ASP A 65 8.93 19.14 10.09
N ARG A 66 10.22 19.26 9.75
CA ARG A 66 11.25 18.29 10.15
C ARG A 66 11.76 18.49 11.58
N HIS A 67 11.33 19.55 12.27
CA HIS A 67 11.77 19.84 13.64
C HIS A 67 10.69 19.36 14.61
N SER A 68 11.02 18.32 15.38
CA SER A 68 10.10 17.82 16.38
C SER A 68 9.74 18.92 17.39
N ARG A 69 8.44 19.14 17.58
CA ARG A 69 7.91 20.11 18.55
C ARG A 69 7.68 19.50 19.93
N THR A 70 7.89 18.19 20.09
CA THR A 70 7.55 17.48 21.32
C THR A 70 8.55 17.72 22.44
N GLY A 71 9.74 18.25 22.15
CA GLY A 71 10.83 18.42 23.13
C GLY A 71 11.35 17.10 23.69
N LYS A 72 10.94 15.97 23.10
CA LYS A 72 11.35 14.62 23.48
C LYS A 72 12.20 14.03 22.37
N THR A 73 13.36 13.50 22.74
CA THR A 73 14.25 12.75 21.86
C THR A 73 14.51 11.39 22.49
N ASP A 74 14.36 10.33 21.72
CA ASP A 74 14.69 9.00 22.20
C ASP A 74 16.20 8.82 22.35
N SER A 75 16.59 7.96 23.29
CA SER A 75 18.01 7.64 23.52
C SER A 75 18.43 6.44 22.66
N LYS A 76 19.71 6.42 22.26
CA LYS A 76 20.29 5.30 21.49
C LYS A 76 20.08 3.96 22.18
N LYS A 77 20.18 3.91 23.52
CA LYS A 77 19.90 2.71 24.31
C LYS A 77 18.47 2.21 24.12
N LYS A 78 17.47 3.11 24.19
CA LYS A 78 16.06 2.73 24.03
C LYS A 78 15.78 2.18 22.64
N VAL A 79 16.38 2.79 21.61
CA VAL A 79 16.27 2.33 20.23
C VAL A 79 16.93 0.96 20.07
N ALA A 80 18.16 0.80 20.55
CA ALA A 80 18.92 -0.44 20.47
C ALA A 80 18.24 -1.62 21.18
N GLN A 81 17.60 -1.38 22.32
CA GLN A 81 16.87 -2.43 23.02
C GLN A 81 15.56 -2.83 22.32
N GLY A 82 14.92 -1.91 21.60
CA GLY A 82 13.66 -2.19 20.90
C GLY A 82 13.85 -2.80 19.51
N TRP A 83 14.96 -2.49 18.84
CA TRP A 83 15.19 -2.83 17.43
C TRP A 83 16.48 -3.60 17.18
N GLY A 84 17.29 -3.87 18.20
CA GLY A 84 18.65 -4.39 18.04
C GLY A 84 19.67 -3.30 17.77
N ASP A 85 20.94 -3.71 17.79
CA ASP A 85 22.10 -2.85 17.52
C ASP A 85 23.14 -3.68 16.79
N ASP A 86 23.77 -3.11 15.76
CA ASP A 86 24.71 -3.79 14.85
C ASP A 86 25.87 -4.49 15.58
N ARG A 87 26.15 -4.10 16.83
CA ARG A 87 27.18 -4.72 17.69
C ARG A 87 26.86 -6.15 18.12
N ARG A 88 25.57 -6.52 18.16
CA ARG A 88 25.09 -7.82 18.66
C ARG A 88 24.56 -8.74 17.56
N GLU A 89 24.66 -8.32 16.30
CA GLU A 89 24.20 -9.09 15.14
C GLU A 89 24.69 -10.55 15.16
N ILE A 90 25.95 -10.81 15.51
CA ILE A 90 26.47 -12.20 15.56
C ILE A 90 25.74 -13.02 16.63
N ASP A 91 25.49 -12.45 17.81
CA ASP A 91 24.79 -13.15 18.88
C ASP A 91 23.34 -13.45 18.45
N ASP A 92 22.68 -12.47 17.82
CA ASP A 92 21.31 -12.59 17.33
C ASP A 92 21.21 -13.61 16.17
N GLU A 93 22.18 -13.64 15.24
CA GLU A 93 22.28 -14.65 14.18
C GLU A 93 22.48 -16.06 14.75
N THR A 94 23.35 -16.23 15.76
CA THR A 94 23.57 -17.55 16.37
C THR A 94 22.35 -18.04 17.14
N ALA A 95 21.65 -17.16 17.85
CA ALA A 95 20.40 -17.48 18.53
C ALA A 95 19.29 -17.83 17.52
N GLY A 96 19.14 -17.04 16.45
CA GLY A 96 18.17 -17.32 15.40
C GLY A 96 18.42 -18.65 14.68
N LEU A 97 19.69 -19.02 14.46
CA LEU A 97 20.07 -20.33 13.92
C LEU A 97 19.72 -21.46 14.89
N ALA A 98 19.99 -21.27 16.19
CA ALA A 98 19.64 -22.25 17.21
C ALA A 98 18.13 -22.47 17.30
N ASP A 99 17.34 -21.39 17.22
CA ASP A 99 15.88 -21.45 17.20
C ASP A 99 15.36 -22.15 15.95
N ALA A 100 15.89 -21.84 14.76
CA ALA A 100 15.52 -22.53 13.52
C ALA A 100 15.82 -24.03 13.57
N ASN A 101 16.97 -24.41 14.14
CA ASN A 101 17.31 -25.83 14.34
C ASN A 101 16.37 -26.51 15.36
N ALA A 102 15.96 -25.80 16.41
CA ALA A 102 15.01 -26.30 17.38
C ALA A 102 13.62 -26.48 16.75
N GLU A 103 13.19 -25.56 15.88
CA GLU A 103 11.96 -25.69 15.10
C GLU A 103 12.00 -26.91 14.18
N ILE A 104 13.07 -27.09 13.41
CA ILE A 104 13.26 -28.29 12.55
C ILE A 104 13.24 -29.56 13.39
N ALA A 105 13.92 -29.58 14.54
CA ALA A 105 13.94 -30.76 15.41
C ALA A 105 12.56 -31.04 16.02
N SER A 106 11.76 -30.00 16.30
CA SER A 106 10.38 -30.15 16.77
C SER A 106 9.43 -30.64 15.67
N GLU A 107 9.58 -30.13 14.44
CA GLU A 107 8.79 -30.54 13.27
C GLU A 107 9.07 -32.00 12.88
N VAL A 108 10.34 -32.42 12.89
CA VAL A 108 10.74 -33.83 12.67
C VAL A 108 10.21 -34.76 13.78
N LYS A 109 9.95 -34.23 14.98
CA LYS A 109 9.42 -35.01 16.10
C LYS A 109 7.89 -35.10 16.07
N GLU A 110 7.21 -34.15 15.43
CA GLU A 110 5.76 -34.18 15.18
C GLU A 110 5.37 -34.99 13.94
N GLU A 111 6.28 -35.19 12.98
CA GLU A 111 6.09 -36.19 11.93
C GLU A 111 6.31 -37.59 12.54
N PRO A 112 5.27 -38.44 12.73
CA PRO A 112 5.47 -39.74 13.33
C PRO A 112 6.35 -40.54 12.37
N ALA A 113 7.61 -40.76 12.76
CA ALA A 113 8.44 -41.77 12.13
C ALA A 113 7.61 -43.05 12.08
N ALA A 114 7.15 -43.41 10.88
CA ALA A 114 6.40 -44.63 10.65
C ALA A 114 7.21 -45.75 11.32
N PRO A 115 6.58 -46.58 12.18
CA PRO A 115 7.34 -47.52 13.00
C PRO A 115 8.23 -48.35 12.07
N ALA A 116 9.55 -48.21 12.24
CA ALA A 116 10.52 -49.04 11.55
C ALA A 116 10.47 -50.44 12.16
N GLY A 117 9.41 -51.17 11.82
CA GLY A 117 9.13 -52.50 12.35
C GLY A 117 7.81 -53.02 11.81
N LYS A 118 7.81 -54.30 11.39
CA LYS A 118 6.59 -55.03 11.03
C LYS A 118 5.60 -54.91 12.18
N SER A 119 4.36 -54.54 11.88
CA SER A 119 3.32 -54.51 12.90
C SER A 119 3.18 -55.90 13.53
N LEU A 120 2.76 -55.96 14.80
CA LEU A 120 2.59 -57.24 15.50
C LEU A 120 1.76 -58.24 14.67
N LYS A 121 0.76 -57.74 13.93
CA LYS A 121 -0.07 -58.54 13.02
C LYS A 121 0.73 -59.13 11.85
N GLU A 122 1.60 -58.34 11.23
CA GLU A 122 2.46 -58.82 10.14
C GLU A 122 3.50 -59.84 10.63
N TYR A 123 4.02 -59.65 11.85
CA TYR A 123 4.94 -60.63 12.46
C TYR A 123 4.24 -61.97 12.76
N LEU A 124 3.00 -61.93 13.28
CA LEU A 124 2.22 -63.15 13.50
C LEU A 124 1.85 -63.84 12.18
N ALA A 125 1.46 -63.07 11.16
CA ALA A 125 1.19 -63.63 9.83
C ALA A 125 2.44 -64.29 9.22
N GLU A 126 3.62 -63.69 9.39
CA GLU A 126 4.89 -64.28 8.95
C GLU A 126 5.24 -65.57 9.72
N GLN A 127 4.98 -65.61 11.03
CA GLN A 127 5.13 -66.83 11.84
C GLN A 127 4.20 -67.95 11.34
N GLU A 128 2.91 -67.66 11.15
CA GLU A 128 1.94 -68.63 10.62
C GLU A 128 2.33 -69.10 9.21
N GLN A 129 2.85 -68.19 8.38
CA GLN A 129 3.30 -68.52 7.04
C GLN A 129 4.56 -69.41 7.06
N LEU A 130 5.52 -69.14 7.94
CA LEU A 130 6.67 -70.01 8.19
C LEU A 130 6.25 -71.38 8.73
N GLU A 131 5.29 -71.44 9.66
CA GLU A 131 4.74 -72.71 10.15
C GLU A 131 4.05 -73.50 9.05
N SER A 132 3.32 -72.83 8.15
CA SER A 132 2.67 -73.45 7.00
C SER A 132 3.69 -73.99 5.98
N LEU A 133 4.76 -73.25 5.71
CA LEU A 133 5.86 -73.67 4.83
C LEU A 133 6.65 -74.83 5.44
N ASN A 134 6.87 -74.81 6.76
CA ASN A 134 7.52 -75.91 7.47
C ASN A 134 6.65 -77.18 7.50
N LYS A 135 5.32 -77.05 7.57
CA LYS A 135 4.38 -78.18 7.42
C LYS A 135 4.30 -78.68 5.97
N ALA A 136 4.44 -77.79 4.98
CA ALA A 136 4.45 -78.14 3.57
C ALA A 136 5.75 -78.84 3.12
N ASN A 137 6.83 -78.72 3.90
CA ASN A 137 8.01 -79.58 3.80
C ASN A 137 7.76 -80.97 4.39
N ALA A 138 6.68 -81.63 3.96
CA ALA A 138 6.63 -83.08 4.03
C ALA A 138 7.75 -83.59 3.12
N ALA A 139 8.79 -84.19 3.71
CA ALA A 139 9.88 -84.81 2.97
C ALA A 139 9.30 -85.65 1.83
N ARG A 140 9.61 -85.27 0.57
CA ARG A 140 9.19 -85.99 -0.63
C ARG A 140 9.45 -87.47 -0.40
N LYS A 141 8.45 -88.33 -0.66
CA LYS A 141 8.68 -89.77 -0.58
C LYS A 141 9.77 -90.12 -1.59
N ALA A 142 10.68 -91.02 -1.20
CA ALA A 142 11.80 -91.42 -2.04
C ALA A 142 11.26 -91.83 -3.42
N ASN A 143 11.88 -91.30 -4.48
CA ASN A 143 11.62 -91.58 -5.91
C ASN A 143 10.59 -90.72 -6.67
N GLU A 144 10.21 -89.53 -6.18
CA GLU A 144 9.39 -88.57 -6.98
C GLU A 144 10.17 -87.83 -8.09
N GLY A 145 11.49 -88.02 -8.17
CA GLY A 145 12.39 -87.35 -9.12
C GLY A 145 12.97 -88.26 -10.22
N ALA A 146 12.23 -89.28 -10.68
CA ALA A 146 12.66 -90.05 -11.85
C ALA A 146 12.73 -89.14 -13.10
N GLU A 147 13.81 -89.29 -13.87
CA GLU A 147 14.30 -88.40 -14.94
C GLU A 147 13.33 -88.17 -16.12
N SER A 148 12.19 -88.85 -16.14
CA SER A 148 11.18 -88.73 -17.21
C SER A 148 10.37 -87.42 -17.18
N LYS A 149 10.47 -86.62 -16.11
CA LYS A 149 9.70 -85.35 -15.96
C LYS A 149 10.48 -84.08 -16.33
N TRP A 150 11.76 -84.18 -16.70
CA TRP A 150 12.64 -83.03 -16.93
C TRP A 150 12.85 -82.74 -18.44
N THR A 151 11.79 -82.75 -19.24
CA THR A 151 11.84 -82.47 -20.69
C THR A 151 11.21 -81.14 -21.09
N SER A 152 10.63 -80.39 -20.15
CA SER A 152 9.95 -79.12 -20.45
C SER A 152 10.71 -77.94 -19.83
N PHE A 153 11.60 -77.34 -20.61
CA PHE A 153 12.19 -76.03 -20.28
C PHE A 153 11.49 -74.96 -21.11
N ASP A 154 10.78 -74.04 -20.46
CA ASP A 154 10.25 -72.85 -21.13
C ASP A 154 11.34 -71.76 -21.16
N VAL A 155 11.66 -71.28 -22.36
CA VAL A 155 12.66 -70.24 -22.61
C VAL A 155 12.07 -68.87 -22.26
N ILE A 156 12.52 -68.28 -21.16
CA ILE A 156 12.07 -66.96 -20.72
C ILE A 156 12.85 -65.89 -21.49
N GLN A 157 12.20 -65.19 -22.42
CA GLN A 157 12.75 -64.01 -23.09
C GLN A 157 12.39 -62.73 -22.34
N LYS A 158 13.34 -61.79 -22.27
CA LYS A 158 13.14 -60.48 -21.64
C LYS A 158 12.37 -59.56 -22.59
N GLU A 159 11.10 -59.33 -22.31
CA GLU A 159 10.32 -58.27 -22.96
C GLU A 159 10.54 -56.94 -22.22
N THR A 160 11.10 -55.96 -22.92
CA THR A 160 11.15 -54.57 -22.46
C THR A 160 9.89 -53.85 -22.93
N GLN A 161 8.97 -53.57 -22.01
CA GLN A 161 7.81 -52.73 -22.27
C GLN A 161 8.13 -51.26 -21.92
N ASP A 162 7.93 -50.36 -22.88
CA ASP A 162 8.01 -48.92 -22.68
C ASP A 162 6.79 -48.45 -21.86
N PHE A 163 7.02 -48.08 -20.60
CA PHE A 163 5.94 -47.90 -19.63
C PHE A 163 5.11 -46.61 -19.81
N VAL A 164 5.51 -45.67 -20.69
CA VAL A 164 4.66 -44.54 -21.14
C VAL A 164 5.10 -44.05 -22.53
N GLY A 165 4.23 -44.16 -23.54
CA GLY A 165 4.43 -43.50 -24.83
C GLY A 165 4.15 -41.99 -24.74
N ALA A 166 5.06 -41.14 -25.23
CA ALA A 166 4.87 -39.67 -25.18
C ALA A 166 3.68 -39.23 -26.06
N THR A 167 2.57 -38.85 -25.43
CA THR A 167 1.27 -38.58 -26.09
C THR A 167 1.05 -37.15 -26.59
N SER A 168 2.06 -36.26 -26.59
CA SER A 168 1.97 -35.03 -27.41
C SER A 168 3.34 -34.40 -27.69
N SER A 169 3.66 -34.21 -28.97
CA SER A 169 4.79 -33.39 -29.39
C SER A 169 4.34 -31.93 -29.53
N LYS A 170 4.67 -31.12 -28.53
CA LYS A 170 4.43 -29.66 -28.57
C LYS A 170 5.33 -29.04 -29.65
N LYS A 171 4.70 -28.49 -30.70
CA LYS A 171 5.38 -27.71 -31.75
C LYS A 171 5.98 -26.46 -31.13
N VAL A 172 7.29 -26.46 -30.89
CA VAL A 172 8.03 -25.32 -30.35
C VAL A 172 7.99 -24.19 -31.39
N ARG A 173 7.17 -23.17 -31.13
CA ARG A 173 7.17 -21.93 -31.90
C ARG A 173 8.41 -21.15 -31.51
N GLN A 174 9.47 -21.25 -32.30
CA GLN A 174 10.71 -20.50 -32.07
C GLN A 174 10.43 -19.01 -32.18
N ARG A 175 10.48 -18.30 -31.04
CA ARG A 175 10.61 -16.84 -31.00
C ARG A 175 12.09 -16.54 -31.11
N ALA A 176 12.47 -15.66 -32.05
CA ALA A 176 13.85 -15.20 -32.18
C ALA A 176 14.36 -14.65 -30.84
N PRO A 177 15.51 -15.12 -30.33
CA PRO A 177 16.07 -14.60 -29.09
C PRO A 177 16.43 -13.13 -29.28
N LYS A 178 16.05 -12.30 -28.31
CA LYS A 178 16.45 -10.89 -28.27
C LYS A 178 17.97 -10.84 -28.11
N GLU A 179 18.64 -10.29 -29.11
CA GLU A 179 20.07 -10.04 -29.09
C GLU A 179 20.40 -9.04 -27.96
N LYS A 180 21.30 -9.43 -27.07
CA LYS A 180 21.82 -8.53 -26.03
C LYS A 180 22.86 -7.64 -26.70
N LYS A 181 22.53 -6.35 -26.89
CA LYS A 181 23.53 -5.34 -27.26
C LYS A 181 24.44 -5.11 -26.05
N LEU A 182 25.65 -5.66 -26.11
CA LEU A 182 26.72 -5.32 -25.18
C LEU A 182 27.16 -3.89 -25.52
N LEU A 183 26.97 -2.97 -24.59
CA LEU A 183 27.50 -1.62 -24.68
C LEU A 183 28.82 -1.61 -23.93
N ASP A 184 29.93 -1.47 -24.65
CA ASP A 184 31.25 -1.28 -24.06
C ASP A 184 31.33 0.15 -23.52
N ILE A 185 31.14 0.28 -22.21
CA ILE A 185 31.29 1.56 -21.52
C ILE A 185 32.75 1.73 -21.16
N THR A 186 33.46 2.59 -21.89
CA THR A 186 34.75 3.11 -21.44
C THR A 186 34.50 4.18 -20.38
N THR A 187 34.49 3.81 -19.10
CA THR A 187 34.46 4.79 -18.00
C THR A 187 35.80 5.50 -17.91
N SER A 188 35.93 6.67 -18.54
CA SER A 188 36.99 7.62 -18.22
C SER A 188 36.60 8.35 -16.92
N PHE A 189 37.33 8.12 -15.84
CA PHE A 189 37.21 8.93 -14.63
C PHE A 189 37.89 10.28 -14.87
N GLY A 190 37.18 11.17 -15.58
CA GLY A 190 37.55 12.57 -15.70
C GLY A 190 37.35 13.25 -14.34
N GLU A 191 38.45 13.63 -13.73
CA GLU A 191 38.51 14.46 -12.54
C GLU A 191 38.00 15.87 -12.87
N GLU A 192 36.68 16.08 -12.83
CA GLU A 192 35.97 17.31 -12.44
C GLU A 192 34.47 17.13 -12.78
N ALA A 193 33.60 17.21 -11.78
CA ALA A 193 32.17 17.29 -12.01
C ALA A 193 31.83 18.59 -12.78
N PRO A 194 30.95 18.56 -13.79
CA PRO A 194 30.58 19.77 -14.51
C PRO A 194 29.90 20.76 -13.54
N LYS A 195 30.54 21.92 -13.35
CA LYS A 195 30.01 23.04 -12.55
C LYS A 195 28.70 23.51 -13.18
N PHE A 196 27.60 23.27 -12.49
CA PHE A 196 26.26 23.70 -12.89
C PHE A 196 26.17 25.23 -12.85
N ASN A 197 26.41 25.87 -14.01
CA ASN A 197 26.21 27.30 -14.18
C ASN A 197 24.72 27.62 -14.25
N GLY A 198 24.17 28.05 -13.10
CA GLY A 198 22.80 28.50 -12.98
C GLY A 198 22.44 29.61 -13.97
N LYS A 199 21.72 29.26 -15.03
CA LYS A 199 20.94 30.22 -15.83
C LYS A 199 19.46 29.91 -15.66
N LYS A 200 18.83 30.75 -14.84
CA LYS A 200 17.37 30.90 -14.75
C LYS A 200 16.81 31.24 -16.14
N THR A 201 16.18 30.29 -16.80
CA THR A 201 15.24 30.57 -17.88
C THR A 201 13.83 30.42 -17.31
N GLY A 202 13.22 31.57 -17.02
CA GLY A 202 11.79 31.63 -16.75
C GLY A 202 11.02 31.38 -18.03
N PHE A 203 10.06 30.45 -17.99
CA PHE A 203 8.98 30.42 -18.97
C PHE A 203 7.66 30.18 -18.25
N LYS A 204 6.81 31.21 -18.36
CA LYS A 204 5.47 31.31 -17.80
C LYS A 204 4.52 30.33 -18.49
N GLY A 205 3.75 29.61 -17.67
CA GLY A 205 2.29 29.48 -17.81
C GLY A 205 1.72 28.79 -19.05
N ARG A 206 1.12 27.61 -18.83
CA ARG A 206 -0.14 27.28 -19.50
C ARG A 206 -1.07 26.54 -18.54
N LYS A 207 -2.18 27.23 -18.27
CA LYS A 207 -3.35 26.81 -17.49
C LYS A 207 -4.29 26.07 -18.45
N GLY A 208 -4.87 24.96 -18.00
CA GLY A 208 -5.93 24.22 -18.68
C GLY A 208 -6.21 22.95 -17.86
N ASP A 209 -7.10 23.04 -16.88
CA ASP A 209 -8.51 22.64 -17.00
C ASP A 209 -8.69 21.14 -17.21
N GLY A 210 -8.81 20.45 -16.08
CA GLY A 210 -9.09 19.02 -15.99
C GLY A 210 -9.62 18.67 -14.60
N LYS A 211 -10.80 19.19 -14.26
CA LYS A 211 -11.58 18.76 -13.09
C LYS A 211 -11.77 17.24 -13.13
N LYS A 212 -11.15 16.52 -12.19
CA LYS A 212 -11.66 15.23 -11.73
C LYS A 212 -11.98 15.35 -10.25
N ALA A 213 -13.27 15.31 -9.94
CA ALA A 213 -13.78 15.25 -8.58
C ALA A 213 -13.36 13.91 -7.96
N ALA A 214 -12.64 13.97 -6.84
CA ALA A 214 -12.45 12.82 -5.98
C ALA A 214 -13.68 12.70 -5.05
N PRO A 215 -14.26 11.51 -4.85
CA PRO A 215 -15.33 11.32 -3.88
C PRO A 215 -14.80 11.54 -2.46
N ALA A 216 -15.62 12.19 -1.62
CA ALA A 216 -15.31 12.45 -0.22
C ALA A 216 -15.07 11.13 0.55
N PRO A 217 -14.18 11.10 1.55
CA PRO A 217 -14.05 9.93 2.42
C PRO A 217 -15.35 9.72 3.20
N ALA A 218 -15.85 8.48 3.20
CA ALA A 218 -17.01 8.07 3.96
C ALA A 218 -16.78 8.35 5.46
N ALA A 219 -17.80 8.90 6.13
CA ALA A 219 -17.79 9.03 7.58
C ALA A 219 -17.70 7.64 8.21
N ILE A 220 -16.65 7.41 8.99
CA ILE A 220 -16.50 6.23 9.84
C ILE A 220 -17.51 6.43 10.98
N ASN A 221 -18.60 5.65 10.96
CA ASN A 221 -19.57 5.61 12.05
C ASN A 221 -19.21 4.43 12.97
N ASP A 222 -19.18 4.68 14.28
CA ASP A 222 -18.82 3.72 15.36
C ASP A 222 -19.79 2.53 15.53
N GLN A 223 -20.70 2.30 14.58
CA GLN A 223 -21.67 1.21 14.63
C GLN A 223 -21.23 -0.09 13.96
N THR A 224 -19.97 -0.18 13.50
CA THR A 224 -19.47 -1.36 12.77
C THR A 224 -18.18 -1.97 13.34
N PHE A 225 -17.91 -1.76 14.63
CA PHE A 225 -16.89 -2.54 15.34
C PHE A 225 -17.57 -3.59 16.23
N PRO A 226 -17.31 -4.90 16.03
CA PRO A 226 -17.67 -5.92 17.00
C PRO A 226 -16.83 -5.68 18.26
N SER A 227 -17.50 -5.42 19.39
CA SER A 227 -16.88 -5.37 20.71
C SER A 227 -16.21 -6.72 21.01
N LEU A 228 -14.92 -6.68 21.37
CA LEU A 228 -14.20 -7.76 22.04
C LEU A 228 -14.62 -7.84 23.51
#